data_AF-D2VBW5-F1
#
_entry.id   AF-D2VBW5-F1
#
_cell.length_a   1.000
_cell.length_b   1.000
_cell.length_c   1.000
_cell.angle_alpha   90.00
_cell.angle_beta   90.00
_cell.angle_gamma   90.00
#
_symmetry.space_group_name_H-M   'P 1'
#
loop_
_entity.id
_entity.type
_entity.pdbx_description
1 polymer ?
#
loop_
_entity_poly.entity_id
_entity_poly.type
_entity_poly.pdbx_seq_one_letter_code
_entity_poly.pdbx_strand_id
1 'polypeptide(L)'
;MTSRVKLVLFALFSIALLCLTIQGTEGRGIAKRFQRAIQKAAQKAAARVTINHCQAVGDPHITDFRRQYKDHYGAGDYVLAETEDGNFVVHGRTTKFRTVSVHTGLAALINKERRIEFDLGTRQIYIDGVVTNMNVGQKIQLDNAGSYVQRTGPQTLVIAGKRGERCTFSWTFAWLTPYIDFYLDAPSNVPFTGGVCADMKYLTSSASGVFRNHIKRTINTVVPKKPTPAKIEKATKKCTKAGLSSALHPMAFRSCMEDQIQFGGKGGDALAKNAAKNQKHHDKNVKKWKKQAVKKAIAKAVKKVIKKAVAKASPEEKKKLKKQLKKVAKKVQKKVVKKAAKKDAKKRAKKLSKKAQKKAAKKLAKILKKSGKRSKRRAARRAKRQAERRKRLAKRRAARRQRLAAREAARRRKAQRRAARRAARRLRRAAKKNSKRHSKKASKRSKRRRHSGKKSQKRVKKVIKCAKRKRGVRKSKRSTRRSLIKKAKRAAKRAKKALLKKKRSAIRSQKRAIRRLRRTVRKLKRKSRRARNIVKKLRRRAEKTGKKRAIRAYKLAIKAARRARRAARRACKKINKKARKINKLVKKIKKAAKKAAKKAEKKVLKKNK
;
A
#
# COMPACT_ATOMS: atom_id res chain seq x y z
N MET A 1 -24.39 33.44 44.34
CA MET A 1 -23.11 32.76 44.69
C MET A 1 -22.86 33.04 46.16
N THR A 2 -22.87 32.00 46.98
CA THR A 2 -22.88 32.11 48.44
C THR A 2 -21.56 32.67 48.99
N SER A 3 -21.61 33.40 50.11
CA SER A 3 -20.47 34.09 50.74
C SER A 3 -19.27 33.16 51.03
N ARG A 4 -19.52 31.87 51.24
CA ARG A 4 -18.47 30.83 51.40
C ARG A 4 -17.60 30.65 50.15
N VAL A 5 -18.13 30.85 48.94
CA VAL A 5 -17.34 30.74 47.70
C VAL A 5 -16.44 31.97 47.49
N LYS A 6 -16.89 33.15 47.93
CA LYS A 6 -16.07 34.38 47.90
C LYS A 6 -14.91 34.27 48.89
N LEU A 7 -15.14 33.77 50.10
CA LEU A 7 -14.10 33.60 51.12
C LEU A 7 -13.00 32.62 50.68
N VAL A 8 -13.38 31.49 50.07
CA VAL A 8 -12.41 30.50 49.54
C VAL A 8 -11.63 31.07 48.35
N LEU A 9 -12.26 31.85 47.48
CA LEU A 9 -11.56 32.51 46.38
C LEU A 9 -10.61 33.61 46.87
N PHE A 10 -10.98 34.37 47.90
CA PHE A 10 -10.13 35.38 48.51
C PHE A 10 -8.93 34.75 49.21
N ALA A 11 -9.14 33.69 50.00
CA ALA A 11 -8.05 32.96 50.65
C ALA A 11 -7.07 32.35 49.62
N LEU A 12 -7.57 31.81 48.52
CA LEU A 12 -6.72 31.30 47.44
C LEU A 12 -5.97 32.41 46.68
N PHE A 13 -6.55 33.62 46.60
CA PHE A 13 -5.90 34.77 45.97
C PHE A 13 -4.83 35.38 46.87
N SER A 14 -5.08 35.51 48.17
CA SER A 14 -4.11 35.98 49.17
C SER A 14 -2.93 35.02 49.32
N ILE A 15 -3.15 33.70 49.30
CA ILE A 15 -2.06 32.69 49.29
C ILE A 15 -1.25 32.75 47.98
N ALA A 16 -1.90 33.07 46.85
CA ALA A 16 -1.20 33.25 45.57
C ALA A 16 -0.35 34.53 45.54
N LEU A 17 -0.84 35.62 46.16
CA LEU A 17 -0.10 36.88 46.31
C LEU A 17 1.08 36.72 47.28
N LEU A 18 0.89 36.04 48.42
CA LEU A 18 1.97 35.74 49.38
C LEU A 18 3.07 34.86 48.76
N CYS A 19 2.69 33.92 47.89
CA CYS A 19 3.66 33.10 47.13
C CYS A 19 4.42 33.89 46.04
N LEU A 20 3.93 35.07 45.66
CA LEU A 20 4.53 35.98 44.68
C LEU A 20 5.48 36.99 45.35
N THR A 21 5.20 37.40 46.60
CA THR A 21 6.01 38.37 47.37
C THR A 21 7.19 37.72 48.10
N ILE A 22 7.08 36.47 48.58
CA ILE A 22 8.23 35.72 49.17
C ILE A 22 9.26 35.27 48.10
N GLN A 23 9.05 35.64 46.83
CA GLN A 23 10.05 35.45 45.77
C GLN A 23 10.96 36.68 45.66
N GLY A 24 11.80 36.88 46.68
CA GLY A 24 13.01 37.68 46.54
C GLY A 24 13.72 37.35 45.22
N THR A 25 14.21 38.37 44.54
CA THR A 25 14.84 38.30 43.21
C THR A 25 15.91 37.21 43.10
N GLU A 26 16.57 36.88 44.21
CA GLU A 26 17.58 35.81 44.33
C GLU A 26 17.01 34.38 44.21
N GLY A 27 15.86 34.10 44.84
CA GLY A 27 15.24 32.76 44.84
C GLY A 27 14.77 32.30 43.45
N ARG A 28 14.37 33.26 42.58
CA ARG A 28 14.03 32.97 41.18
C ARG A 28 15.25 32.54 40.35
N GLY A 29 16.44 33.03 40.69
CA GLY A 29 17.70 32.67 40.04
C GLY A 29 18.07 31.22 40.26
N ILE A 30 18.06 30.78 41.52
CA ILE A 30 18.41 29.42 41.95
C ILE A 30 17.46 28.39 41.31
N ALA A 31 16.13 28.63 41.37
CA ALA A 31 15.14 27.74 40.77
C ALA A 31 15.31 27.57 39.24
N LYS A 32 15.62 28.67 38.52
CA LYS A 32 15.91 28.63 37.07
C LYS A 32 17.19 27.86 36.77
N ARG A 33 18.27 28.06 37.54
CA ARG A 33 19.54 27.31 37.38
C ARG A 33 19.31 25.80 37.56
N PHE A 34 18.59 25.39 38.60
CA PHE A 34 18.24 23.98 38.81
C PHE A 34 17.36 23.41 37.69
N GLN A 35 16.33 24.15 37.25
CA GLN A 35 15.48 23.70 36.15
C GLN A 35 16.29 23.48 34.85
N ARG A 36 17.24 24.39 34.55
CA ARG A 36 18.15 24.24 33.40
C ARG A 36 19.06 23.01 33.56
N ALA A 37 19.63 22.78 34.74
CA ALA A 37 20.47 21.61 35.03
C ALA A 37 19.69 20.29 34.85
N ILE A 38 18.48 20.18 35.43
CA ILE A 38 17.58 19.03 35.26
C ILE A 38 17.25 18.83 33.78
N GLN A 39 16.96 19.91 33.05
CA GLN A 39 16.64 19.83 31.63
C GLN A 39 17.84 19.37 30.78
N LYS A 40 19.05 19.89 31.02
CA LYS A 40 20.29 19.50 30.33
C LYS A 40 20.62 18.03 30.62
N ALA A 41 20.53 17.60 31.87
CA ALA A 41 20.73 16.21 32.28
C ALA A 41 19.70 15.27 31.63
N ALA A 42 18.42 15.64 31.63
CA ALA A 42 17.36 14.86 30.99
C ALA A 42 17.55 14.76 29.47
N GLN A 43 17.99 15.83 28.80
CA GLN A 43 18.28 15.82 27.37
C GLN A 43 19.50 14.94 27.04
N LYS A 44 20.60 15.07 27.80
CA LYS A 44 21.81 14.24 27.66
C LYS A 44 21.49 12.76 27.89
N ALA A 45 20.73 12.44 28.93
CA ALA A 45 20.27 11.08 29.20
C ALA A 45 19.37 10.54 28.08
N ALA A 46 18.40 11.33 27.59
CA ALA A 46 17.54 10.91 26.50
C ALA A 46 18.30 10.70 25.17
N ALA A 47 19.36 11.48 24.93
CA ALA A 47 20.21 11.34 23.75
C ALA A 47 21.14 10.11 23.82
N ARG A 48 21.61 9.76 25.01
CA ARG A 48 22.47 8.58 25.26
C ARG A 48 21.74 7.25 25.15
N VAL A 49 20.41 7.22 25.32
CA VAL A 49 19.62 5.99 25.14
C VAL A 49 19.51 5.66 23.65
N THR A 50 20.52 4.95 23.16
CA THR A 50 20.46 4.17 21.93
C THR A 50 20.08 2.73 22.27
N ILE A 51 19.49 2.07 21.28
CA ILE A 51 19.07 0.67 21.37
C ILE A 51 19.89 -0.04 20.31
N ASN A 52 20.65 -1.03 20.75
CA ASN A 52 21.27 -2.00 19.89
C ASN A 52 20.21 -3.03 19.52
N HIS A 53 20.21 -3.43 18.24
CA HIS A 53 19.22 -4.34 17.70
C HIS A 53 19.93 -5.41 16.89
N CYS A 54 19.74 -6.65 17.28
CA CYS A 54 20.13 -7.85 16.56
C CYS A 54 18.87 -8.63 16.17
N GLN A 55 18.90 -9.33 15.05
CA GLN A 55 17.79 -10.18 14.63
C GLN A 55 18.30 -11.38 13.84
N ALA A 56 17.60 -12.50 13.96
CA ALA A 56 17.86 -13.73 13.24
C ALA A 56 16.51 -14.27 12.78
N VAL A 57 16.25 -14.23 11.47
CA VAL A 57 14.90 -14.40 10.90
C VAL A 57 14.93 -15.30 9.67
N GLY A 58 13.85 -16.04 9.42
CA GLY A 58 13.77 -16.93 8.25
C GLY A 58 14.76 -18.10 8.29
N ASP A 59 15.49 -18.30 7.19
CA ASP A 59 16.43 -19.41 6.97
C ASP A 59 17.90 -19.04 7.24
N PRO A 60 18.27 -19.07 8.50
CA PRO A 60 18.42 -17.89 9.32
C PRO A 60 19.29 -16.81 8.69
N HIS A 61 18.67 -15.65 8.49
CA HIS A 61 19.35 -14.41 8.14
C HIS A 61 19.67 -13.62 9.40
N ILE A 62 20.95 -13.52 9.74
CA ILE A 62 21.39 -12.91 10.99
C ILE A 62 21.92 -11.51 10.74
N THR A 63 21.52 -10.58 11.59
CA THR A 63 22.03 -9.21 11.65
C THR A 63 22.49 -8.92 13.07
N ASP A 64 23.77 -8.63 13.24
CA ASP A 64 24.37 -8.34 14.55
C ASP A 64 24.00 -6.93 15.05
N PHE A 65 24.50 -6.56 16.23
CA PHE A 65 24.31 -5.22 16.79
C PHE A 65 24.99 -4.10 15.98
N ARG A 66 26.01 -4.42 15.19
CA ARG A 66 26.76 -3.52 14.30
C ARG A 66 26.09 -3.36 12.93
N ARG A 67 25.00 -4.11 12.68
CA ARG A 67 24.26 -4.20 11.42
C ARG A 67 25.01 -4.89 10.29
N GLN A 68 26.00 -5.70 10.61
CA GLN A 68 26.57 -6.65 9.68
C GLN A 68 25.55 -7.76 9.43
N TYR A 69 25.50 -8.25 8.19
CA TYR A 69 24.53 -9.26 7.75
C TYR A 69 25.26 -10.50 7.28
N LYS A 70 24.78 -11.67 7.71
CA LYS A 70 25.28 -12.95 7.22
C LYS A 70 24.16 -13.97 7.16
N ASP A 71 24.15 -14.75 6.09
CA ASP A 71 23.32 -15.93 5.95
C ASP A 71 24.04 -17.10 6.59
N HIS A 72 23.33 -17.93 7.35
CA HIS A 72 23.94 -19.06 8.07
C HIS A 72 23.16 -20.34 7.88
N TYR A 73 23.76 -21.38 7.29
CA TYR A 73 23.03 -22.63 6.98
C TYR A 73 23.46 -23.84 7.82
N GLY A 74 24.26 -23.62 8.87
CA GLY A 74 24.64 -24.70 9.79
C GLY A 74 23.48 -25.13 10.69
N ALA A 75 23.41 -26.42 11.02
CA ALA A 75 22.47 -26.99 11.98
C ALA A 75 23.13 -27.15 13.36
N GLY A 76 22.32 -27.23 14.42
CA GLY A 76 22.75 -27.37 15.81
C GLY A 76 22.60 -26.09 16.63
N ASP A 77 23.17 -26.12 17.84
CA ASP A 77 23.03 -25.07 18.84
C ASP A 77 24.16 -24.04 18.73
N TYR A 78 23.82 -22.77 18.93
CA TYR A 78 24.80 -21.68 18.92
C TYR A 78 24.42 -20.54 19.87
N VAL A 79 25.43 -19.79 20.32
CA VAL A 79 25.23 -18.61 21.17
C VAL A 79 24.72 -17.49 20.26
N LEU A 80 23.45 -17.13 20.41
CA LEU A 80 22.89 -15.99 19.70
C LEU A 80 23.43 -14.69 20.31
N ALA A 81 23.42 -14.57 21.63
CA ALA A 81 23.99 -13.42 22.33
C ALA A 81 24.29 -13.72 23.79
N GLU A 82 25.33 -13.11 24.32
CA GLU A 82 25.73 -13.20 25.72
C GLU A 82 26.25 -11.85 26.22
N THR A 83 25.75 -11.41 27.38
CA THR A 83 26.25 -10.21 28.05
C THR A 83 27.59 -10.48 28.73
N GLU A 84 28.41 -9.43 28.87
CA GLU A 84 29.73 -9.52 29.51
C GLU A 84 29.70 -10.12 30.94
N ASP A 85 28.59 -9.89 31.66
CA ASP A 85 28.39 -10.40 33.01
C ASP A 85 27.78 -11.82 33.06
N GLY A 86 27.47 -12.43 31.92
CA GLY A 86 26.82 -13.74 31.82
C GLY A 86 25.36 -13.77 32.33
N ASN A 87 24.79 -12.61 32.69
CA ASN A 87 23.43 -12.56 33.27
C ASN A 87 22.32 -12.68 32.22
N PHE A 88 22.65 -12.59 30.93
CA PHE A 88 21.69 -12.74 29.85
C PHE A 88 22.35 -13.49 28.69
N VAL A 89 22.17 -14.80 28.67
CA VAL A 89 22.67 -15.69 27.61
C VAL A 89 21.47 -16.20 26.81
N VAL A 90 21.55 -16.15 25.48
CA VAL A 90 20.51 -16.65 24.58
C VAL A 90 21.15 -17.57 23.55
N HIS A 91 20.68 -18.82 23.50
CA HIS A 91 21.06 -19.78 22.48
C HIS A 91 19.94 -19.90 21.44
N GLY A 92 20.35 -20.04 20.19
CA GLY A 92 19.46 -20.44 19.09
C GLY A 92 19.76 -21.88 18.68
N ARG A 93 18.72 -22.60 18.25
CA ARG A 93 18.85 -23.91 17.62
C ARG A 93 18.39 -23.82 16.18
N THR A 94 19.20 -24.33 15.27
CA THR A 94 18.82 -24.52 13.87
C THR A 94 18.78 -25.99 13.51
N THR A 95 17.84 -26.39 12.66
CA THR A 95 17.83 -27.73 12.07
C THR A 95 17.89 -27.64 10.55
N LYS A 96 18.44 -28.67 9.92
CA LYS A 96 18.47 -28.78 8.47
C LYS A 96 17.06 -28.76 7.91
N PHE A 97 16.85 -27.95 6.89
CA PHE A 97 15.61 -27.86 6.16
C PHE A 97 15.89 -27.73 4.66
N ARG A 98 15.82 -28.86 3.95
CA ARG A 98 16.23 -28.98 2.54
C ARG A 98 17.69 -28.55 2.36
N THR A 99 17.93 -27.51 1.56
CA THR A 99 19.25 -26.95 1.26
C THR A 99 19.66 -25.83 2.21
N VAL A 100 18.81 -25.47 3.17
CA VAL A 100 19.04 -24.39 4.14
C VAL A 100 18.85 -24.92 5.56
N SER A 101 19.00 -24.07 6.57
CA SER A 101 18.60 -24.37 7.95
C SER A 101 17.50 -23.40 8.38
N VAL A 102 16.72 -23.76 9.39
CA VAL A 102 15.73 -22.86 10.00
C VAL A 102 15.82 -22.92 11.50
N HIS A 103 15.45 -21.84 12.18
CA HIS A 103 15.39 -21.83 13.64
C HIS A 103 14.23 -22.68 14.17
N THR A 104 14.54 -23.63 15.04
CA THR A 104 13.58 -24.56 15.63
C THR A 104 13.58 -24.58 17.14
N GLY A 105 14.55 -23.95 17.80
CA GLY A 105 14.55 -23.82 19.24
C GLY A 105 15.20 -22.54 19.72
N LEU A 106 14.86 -22.16 20.94
CA LEU A 106 15.50 -21.09 21.69
C LEU A 106 15.65 -21.52 23.13
N ALA A 107 16.80 -21.23 23.71
CA ALA A 107 16.99 -21.31 25.15
C ALA A 107 17.64 -20.01 25.65
N ALA A 108 17.30 -19.61 26.87
CA ALA A 108 17.89 -18.44 27.50
C ALA A 108 18.22 -18.75 28.96
N LEU A 109 19.39 -18.31 29.40
CA LEU A 109 19.82 -18.32 30.80
C LEU A 109 19.78 -16.88 31.32
N ILE A 110 19.00 -16.67 32.38
CA ILE A 110 18.75 -15.35 32.97
C ILE A 110 19.30 -15.34 34.40
N ASN A 111 20.18 -14.37 34.67
CA ASN A 111 20.95 -14.23 35.90
C ASN A 111 21.71 -15.50 36.30
N LYS A 112 22.23 -16.25 35.32
CA LYS A 112 22.96 -17.52 35.53
C LYS A 112 22.17 -18.67 36.19
N GLU A 113 20.92 -18.43 36.58
CA GLU A 113 20.10 -19.39 37.32
C GLU A 113 18.89 -19.87 36.51
N ARG A 114 18.08 -18.93 36.01
CA ARG A 114 16.76 -19.25 35.44
C ARG A 114 16.88 -19.59 33.97
N ARG A 115 16.48 -20.81 33.61
CA ARG A 115 16.51 -21.34 32.25
C ARG A 115 15.13 -21.28 31.62
N ILE A 116 15.04 -20.72 30.42
CA ILE A 116 13.79 -20.68 29.63
C ILE A 116 14.07 -21.32 28.29
N GLU A 117 13.35 -22.38 27.95
CA GLU A 117 13.49 -23.11 26.70
C GLU A 117 12.17 -23.13 25.94
N PHE A 118 12.24 -23.02 24.62
CA PHE A 118 11.13 -23.25 23.72
C PHE A 118 11.63 -24.09 22.55
N ASP A 119 11.02 -25.25 22.36
CA ASP A 119 11.28 -26.16 21.25
C ASP A 119 10.05 -26.22 20.34
N LEU A 120 10.28 -26.04 19.04
CA LEU A 120 9.21 -26.02 18.04
C LEU A 120 8.64 -27.40 17.72
N GLY A 121 9.42 -28.47 17.95
CA GLY A 121 9.00 -29.86 17.83
C GLY A 121 7.95 -30.21 18.87
N THR A 122 8.24 -29.95 20.15
CA THR A 122 7.30 -30.19 21.25
C THR A 122 6.22 -29.10 21.39
N ARG A 123 6.53 -27.87 20.90
CA ARG A 123 5.70 -26.66 21.05
C ARG A 123 5.43 -26.28 22.51
N GLN A 124 6.26 -26.78 23.42
CA GLN A 124 6.17 -26.52 24.84
C GLN A 124 7.16 -25.42 25.23
N ILE A 125 6.79 -24.66 26.25
CA ILE A 125 7.68 -23.71 26.92
C ILE A 125 8.12 -24.40 28.20
N TYR A 126 9.42 -24.43 28.44
CA TYR A 126 9.99 -24.98 29.67
C TYR A 126 10.61 -23.84 30.46
N ILE A 127 10.36 -23.82 31.76
CA ILE A 127 11.00 -22.92 32.72
C ILE A 127 11.69 -23.82 33.74
N ASP A 128 13.01 -23.74 33.79
CA ASP A 128 13.86 -24.58 34.65
C ASP A 128 13.59 -26.08 34.46
N GLY A 129 13.37 -26.46 33.20
CA GLY A 129 13.09 -27.84 32.79
C GLY A 129 11.63 -28.29 32.94
N VAL A 130 10.79 -27.53 33.64
CA VAL A 130 9.37 -27.86 33.85
C VAL A 130 8.50 -27.28 32.74
N VAL A 131 7.61 -28.11 32.17
CA VAL A 131 6.63 -27.67 31.17
C VAL A 131 5.70 -26.62 31.77
N THR A 132 5.68 -25.42 31.18
CA THR A 132 4.90 -24.30 31.66
C THR A 132 3.87 -23.84 30.64
N ASN A 133 2.60 -23.96 30.98
CA ASN A 133 1.50 -23.45 30.17
C ASN A 133 1.32 -21.94 30.38
N MET A 134 1.67 -21.15 29.37
CA MET A 134 1.51 -19.69 29.42
C MET A 134 0.32 -19.21 28.57
N ASN A 135 -0.64 -18.50 29.15
CA ASN A 135 -1.73 -17.86 28.42
C ASN A 135 -1.28 -16.56 27.71
N VAL A 136 -1.99 -16.16 26.65
CA VAL A 136 -1.69 -14.90 25.95
C VAL A 136 -1.95 -13.71 26.88
N GLY A 137 -0.91 -12.92 27.15
CA GLY A 137 -0.92 -11.80 28.08
C GLY A 137 -0.23 -12.12 29.40
N GLN A 138 -0.11 -13.41 29.76
CA GLN A 138 0.51 -13.85 31.00
C GLN A 138 1.99 -13.46 31.04
N LYS A 139 2.39 -12.96 32.21
CA LYS A 139 3.73 -12.53 32.54
C LYS A 139 4.16 -13.28 33.80
N ILE A 140 5.23 -14.05 33.71
CA ILE A 140 5.86 -14.74 34.84
C ILE A 140 7.13 -13.95 35.17
N GLN A 141 7.24 -13.49 36.41
CA GLN A 141 8.45 -12.85 36.91
C GLN A 141 9.48 -13.94 37.21
N LEU A 142 10.71 -13.75 36.77
CA LEU A 142 11.79 -14.72 37.00
C LEU A 142 12.58 -14.36 38.26
N ASP A 143 12.60 -13.08 38.63
CA ASP A 143 13.28 -12.57 39.81
C ASP A 143 12.55 -11.33 40.37
N ASN A 144 12.98 -10.88 41.56
CA ASN A 144 12.57 -9.60 42.14
C ASN A 144 13.19 -8.39 41.44
N ALA A 145 14.23 -8.62 40.64
CA ALA A 145 15.02 -7.58 39.97
C ALA A 145 14.41 -7.07 38.65
N GLY A 146 13.29 -7.64 38.22
CA GLY A 146 12.48 -7.18 37.10
C GLY A 146 12.68 -7.94 35.79
N SER A 147 13.35 -9.09 35.83
CA SER A 147 13.44 -10.06 34.74
C SER A 147 12.13 -10.85 34.62
N TYR A 148 11.72 -11.15 33.39
CA TYR A 148 10.45 -11.84 33.16
C TYR A 148 10.39 -12.57 31.83
N VAL A 149 9.47 -13.53 31.78
CA VAL A 149 8.97 -14.12 30.55
C VAL A 149 7.51 -13.72 30.35
N GLN A 150 7.14 -13.31 29.14
CA GLN A 150 5.79 -12.88 28.81
C GLN A 150 5.35 -13.41 27.45
N ARG A 151 4.19 -14.08 27.42
CA ARG A 151 3.52 -14.43 26.16
C ARG A 151 2.72 -13.24 25.67
N THR A 152 3.21 -12.50 24.68
CA THR A 152 2.56 -11.28 24.18
C THR A 152 1.54 -11.53 23.07
N GLY A 153 1.55 -12.71 22.47
CA GLY A 153 0.61 -13.15 21.46
C GLY A 153 0.54 -14.67 21.38
N PRO A 154 -0.37 -15.24 20.56
CA PRO A 154 -0.51 -16.69 20.41
C PRO A 154 0.80 -17.38 20.00
N GLN A 155 1.64 -16.67 19.26
CA GLN A 155 2.91 -17.17 18.73
C GLN A 155 4.06 -16.20 19.01
N THR A 156 4.06 -15.55 20.18
CA THR A 156 5.10 -14.58 20.50
C THR A 156 5.41 -14.59 21.99
N LEU A 157 6.66 -14.89 22.33
CA LEU A 157 7.20 -14.81 23.67
C LEU A 157 8.21 -13.67 23.75
N VAL A 158 8.37 -13.14 24.95
CA VAL A 158 9.33 -12.09 25.28
C VAL A 158 10.03 -12.53 26.55
N ILE A 159 11.34 -12.64 26.49
CA ILE A 159 12.22 -12.84 27.64
C ILE A 159 12.96 -11.53 27.87
N ALA A 160 12.95 -11.01 29.09
CA ALA A 160 13.57 -9.74 29.43
C ALA A 160 14.48 -9.89 30.65
N GLY A 161 15.69 -9.33 30.55
CA GLY A 161 16.67 -9.28 31.64
C GLY A 161 16.59 -8.01 32.48
N LYS A 162 17.34 -8.01 33.59
CA LYS A 162 17.38 -6.95 34.61
C LYS A 162 17.84 -5.59 34.07
N ARG A 163 18.86 -5.54 33.20
CA ARG A 163 19.43 -4.27 32.69
C ARG A 163 18.67 -3.75 31.48
N GLY A 164 17.65 -4.47 31.03
CA GLY A 164 16.72 -4.08 29.97
C GLY A 164 16.96 -4.78 28.64
N GLU A 165 17.83 -5.79 28.63
CA GLU A 165 17.94 -6.79 27.57
C GLU A 165 16.58 -7.42 27.30
N ARG A 166 16.30 -7.72 26.03
CA ARG A 166 15.04 -8.30 25.64
C ARG A 166 15.21 -9.16 24.41
N CYS A 167 14.92 -10.45 24.54
CA CYS A 167 14.73 -11.35 23.42
C CYS A 167 13.23 -11.49 23.15
N THR A 168 12.78 -11.08 21.96
CA THR A 168 11.42 -11.35 21.49
C THR A 168 11.53 -12.39 20.39
N PHE A 169 10.82 -13.49 20.53
CA PHE A 169 10.74 -14.49 19.47
C PHE A 169 9.31 -14.78 19.07
N SER A 170 9.13 -15.10 17.80
CA SER A 170 7.84 -15.47 17.25
C SER A 170 7.97 -16.67 16.35
N TRP A 171 7.15 -17.69 16.60
CA TRP A 171 7.12 -18.89 15.78
C TRP A 171 5.99 -18.82 14.76
N THR A 172 6.19 -19.41 13.61
CA THR A 172 5.21 -19.41 12.53
C THR A 172 5.01 -20.81 12.01
N PHE A 173 3.77 -21.30 12.04
CA PHE A 173 3.38 -22.53 11.33
C PHE A 173 2.98 -22.14 9.90
N ALA A 174 3.97 -21.91 9.04
CA ALA A 174 3.74 -21.74 7.61
C ALA A 174 3.58 -23.13 6.96
N TRP A 175 2.95 -23.17 5.78
CA TRP A 175 2.38 -24.37 5.14
C TRP A 175 3.35 -25.55 4.84
N LEU A 176 4.64 -25.44 5.14
CA LEU A 176 5.61 -26.52 4.94
C LEU A 176 6.57 -26.72 6.12
N THR A 177 6.95 -25.66 6.84
CA THR A 177 7.91 -25.79 7.94
C THR A 177 7.65 -24.75 9.00
N PRO A 178 7.53 -25.17 10.27
CA PRO A 178 7.53 -24.22 11.34
C PRO A 178 8.96 -23.66 11.51
N TYR A 179 9.06 -22.36 11.78
CA TYR A 179 10.34 -21.73 12.13
C TYR A 179 10.13 -20.62 13.17
N ILE A 180 11.22 -20.17 13.79
CA ILE A 180 11.24 -19.11 14.79
C ILE A 180 11.98 -17.87 14.24
N ASP A 181 11.42 -16.69 14.43
CA ASP A 181 12.11 -15.42 14.23
C ASP A 181 12.58 -14.87 15.59
N PHE A 182 13.82 -14.41 15.67
CA PHE A 182 14.43 -13.79 16.85
C PHE A 182 14.65 -12.29 16.65
N TYR A 183 14.32 -11.51 17.67
CA TYR A 183 14.63 -10.09 17.77
C TYR A 183 15.22 -9.80 19.14
N LEU A 184 16.49 -9.45 19.17
CA LEU A 184 17.20 -9.10 20.39
C LEU A 184 17.41 -7.58 20.43
N ASP A 185 16.90 -6.96 21.49
CA ASP A 185 17.02 -5.53 21.74
C ASP A 185 17.71 -5.29 23.07
N ALA A 186 18.70 -4.42 23.10
CA ALA A 186 19.38 -4.03 24.35
C ALA A 186 19.74 -2.54 24.38
N PRO A 187 19.72 -1.89 25.56
CA PRO A 187 20.30 -0.56 25.71
C PRO A 187 21.79 -0.60 25.33
N SER A 188 22.29 0.46 24.70
CA SER A 188 23.70 0.51 24.26
C SER A 188 24.74 0.46 25.37
N ASN A 189 24.34 0.64 26.62
CA ASN A 189 25.18 0.52 27.81
C ASN A 189 25.16 -0.89 28.42
N VAL A 190 24.56 -1.86 27.74
CA VAL A 190 24.68 -3.28 28.06
C VAL A 190 25.67 -3.88 27.06
N PRO A 191 26.91 -4.17 27.49
CA PRO A 191 27.91 -4.80 26.64
C PRO A 191 27.57 -6.28 26.41
N PHE A 192 27.81 -6.73 25.19
CA PHE A 192 27.73 -8.13 24.79
C PHE A 192 29.10 -8.55 24.29
N THR A 193 29.66 -9.61 24.88
CA THR A 193 30.99 -10.15 24.56
C THR A 193 30.90 -11.44 23.74
N GLY A 194 29.81 -12.19 23.91
CA GLY A 194 29.61 -13.49 23.28
C GLY A 194 28.43 -13.54 22.29
N GLY A 195 28.52 -14.49 21.38
CA GLY A 195 27.48 -14.86 20.44
C GLY A 195 27.40 -14.03 19.16
N VAL A 196 26.63 -14.55 18.22
CA VAL A 196 26.54 -14.04 16.84
C VAL A 196 26.05 -12.59 16.76
N CYS A 197 25.24 -12.14 17.73
CA CYS A 197 24.78 -10.76 17.82
C CYS A 197 25.89 -9.77 18.22
N ALA A 198 26.92 -10.22 18.95
CA ALA A 198 28.05 -9.39 19.35
C ALA A 198 29.11 -9.35 18.25
N ASP A 199 29.42 -10.53 17.68
CA ASP A 199 30.42 -10.71 16.63
C ASP A 199 30.06 -11.91 15.72
N MET A 200 30.16 -11.73 14.41
CA MET A 200 29.86 -12.76 13.42
C MET A 200 30.87 -13.93 13.43
N LYS A 201 32.01 -13.81 14.14
CA LYS A 201 32.94 -14.94 14.32
C LYS A 201 32.31 -16.13 15.05
N TYR A 202 31.33 -15.89 15.93
CA TYR A 202 30.61 -16.94 16.67
C TYR A 202 29.63 -17.76 15.79
N LEU A 203 29.58 -17.53 14.48
CA LEU A 203 28.80 -18.34 13.55
C LEU A 203 29.36 -19.75 13.35
N THR A 204 30.61 -20.00 13.72
CA THR A 204 31.20 -21.34 13.66
C THR A 204 31.16 -22.05 15.02
N SER A 205 31.05 -21.30 16.11
CA SER A 205 31.04 -21.84 17.48
C SER A 205 29.77 -22.66 17.78
N SER A 206 29.93 -23.83 18.38
CA SER A 206 28.84 -24.59 19.01
C SER A 206 28.53 -23.99 20.38
N ALA A 207 27.31 -24.18 20.88
CA ALA A 207 26.91 -23.68 22.20
C ALA A 207 26.27 -24.75 23.08
N SER A 208 26.87 -25.02 24.24
CA SER A 208 26.43 -26.04 25.20
C SER A 208 25.86 -25.42 26.50
N GLY A 209 25.21 -26.22 27.34
CA GLY A 209 24.85 -25.85 28.73
C GLY A 209 23.52 -25.13 28.96
N VAL A 210 22.93 -24.45 27.95
CA VAL A 210 21.66 -23.73 28.13
C VAL A 210 20.43 -24.53 27.66
N PHE A 211 20.52 -25.22 26.52
CA PHE A 211 19.48 -26.19 26.12
C PHE A 211 19.59 -27.44 27.00
N ARG A 212 18.46 -28.09 27.30
CA ARG A 212 18.48 -29.39 28.01
C ARG A 212 19.14 -30.50 27.19
N ASN A 213 18.77 -30.62 25.91
CA ASN A 213 19.33 -31.62 25.01
C ASN A 213 20.24 -30.91 24.02
N HIS A 214 21.56 -30.94 24.21
CA HIS A 214 22.48 -30.23 23.34
C HIS A 214 22.61 -30.89 21.95
N ILE A 215 22.62 -30.09 20.89
CA ILE A 215 22.90 -30.54 19.52
C ILE A 215 24.18 -29.86 19.04
N LYS A 216 25.24 -30.65 18.82
CA LYS A 216 26.52 -30.17 18.28
C LYS A 216 26.31 -29.49 16.94
N ARG A 217 26.95 -28.33 16.76
CA ARG A 217 26.84 -27.56 15.53
C ARG A 217 27.55 -28.24 14.35
N THR A 218 26.87 -28.36 13.22
CA THR A 218 27.42 -28.80 11.93
C THR A 218 27.29 -27.68 10.91
N ILE A 219 28.41 -27.30 10.30
CA ILE A 219 28.45 -26.19 9.34
C ILE A 219 28.33 -26.77 7.94
N ASN A 220 27.17 -26.60 7.31
CA ASN A 220 27.03 -26.87 5.89
C ASN A 220 27.44 -25.62 5.11
N THR A 221 28.45 -25.75 4.26
CA THR A 221 28.95 -24.68 3.38
C THR A 221 28.13 -24.53 2.09
N VAL A 222 26.97 -25.19 1.98
CA VAL A 222 26.16 -25.17 0.77
C VAL A 222 25.66 -23.75 0.49
N VAL A 223 26.25 -23.10 -0.51
CA VAL A 223 25.85 -21.78 -0.98
C VAL A 223 24.64 -21.94 -1.91
N PRO A 224 23.49 -21.29 -1.64
CA PRO A 224 22.35 -21.34 -2.53
C PRO A 224 22.69 -20.80 -3.93
N LYS A 225 22.16 -21.43 -4.98
CA LYS A 225 22.34 -20.96 -6.37
C LYS A 225 21.90 -19.49 -6.50
N LYS A 226 22.73 -18.67 -7.16
CA LYS A 226 22.45 -17.24 -7.38
C LYS A 226 21.09 -17.06 -8.10
N PRO A 227 20.19 -16.21 -7.61
CA PRO A 227 18.86 -16.04 -8.19
C PRO A 227 18.89 -15.26 -9.50
N THR A 228 18.02 -15.64 -10.45
CA THR A 228 17.87 -14.88 -11.70
C THR A 228 17.28 -13.48 -11.47
N PRO A 229 17.62 -12.46 -12.28
CA PRO A 229 17.08 -11.10 -12.14
C PRO A 229 15.55 -11.03 -12.12
N ALA A 230 14.88 -11.92 -12.87
CA ALA A 230 13.42 -12.03 -12.88
C ALA A 230 12.84 -12.50 -11.53
N LYS A 231 13.50 -13.46 -10.86
CA LYS A 231 13.12 -13.90 -9.51
C LYS A 231 13.29 -12.75 -8.51
N ILE A 232 14.41 -12.03 -8.56
CA ILE A 232 14.68 -10.87 -7.70
C ILE A 232 13.60 -9.79 -7.88
N GLU A 233 13.22 -9.45 -9.11
CA GLU A 233 12.20 -8.43 -9.38
C GLU A 233 10.81 -8.87 -8.86
N LYS A 234 10.47 -10.16 -9.02
CA LYS A 234 9.22 -10.75 -8.52
C LYS A 234 9.18 -10.73 -6.99
N ALA A 235 10.24 -11.17 -6.33
CA ALA A 235 10.40 -11.15 -4.87
C ALA A 235 10.30 -9.71 -4.33
N THR A 236 11.04 -8.77 -4.92
CA THR A 236 10.99 -7.33 -4.63
C THR A 236 9.55 -6.80 -4.66
N LYS A 237 8.79 -7.12 -5.71
CA LYS A 237 7.39 -6.70 -5.85
C LYS A 237 6.50 -7.32 -4.77
N LYS A 238 6.68 -8.59 -4.42
CA LYS A 238 5.92 -9.29 -3.37
C LYS A 238 6.21 -8.71 -1.97
N CYS A 239 7.48 -8.59 -1.59
CA CYS A 239 7.88 -7.99 -0.30
C CYS A 239 7.41 -6.54 -0.16
N THR A 240 7.53 -5.75 -1.24
CA THR A 240 7.01 -4.37 -1.26
C THR A 240 5.49 -4.34 -1.10
N LYS A 241 4.76 -5.30 -1.68
CA LYS A 241 3.31 -5.42 -1.56
C LYS A 241 2.88 -5.86 -0.16
N ALA A 242 3.69 -6.67 0.53
CA ALA A 242 3.48 -7.05 1.92
C ALA A 242 3.67 -5.88 2.91
N GLY A 243 4.38 -4.83 2.48
CA GLY A 243 4.61 -3.61 3.27
C GLY A 243 6.05 -3.45 3.77
N LEU A 244 6.93 -4.40 3.42
CA LEU A 244 8.35 -4.31 3.68
C LEU A 244 9.02 -3.40 2.64
N SER A 245 10.09 -2.72 3.01
CA SER A 245 10.85 -1.93 2.03
C SER A 245 12.31 -1.80 2.46
N SER A 246 13.23 -1.95 1.51
CA SER A 246 14.67 -1.80 1.74
C SER A 246 15.05 -0.53 2.51
N ALA A 247 14.34 0.58 2.28
CA ALA A 247 14.64 1.85 2.95
C ALA A 247 14.10 1.99 4.39
N LEU A 248 13.14 1.18 4.80
CA LEU A 248 12.53 1.26 6.15
C LEU A 248 12.93 0.07 7.01
N HIS A 249 12.98 -1.10 6.40
CA HIS A 249 13.26 -2.40 7.02
C HIS A 249 14.24 -3.12 6.08
N PRO A 250 15.50 -2.63 5.95
CA PRO A 250 16.46 -3.22 5.01
C PRO A 250 16.61 -4.73 5.21
N MET A 251 16.74 -5.14 6.48
CA MET A 251 16.99 -6.53 6.86
C MET A 251 15.77 -7.41 6.61
N ALA A 252 14.61 -7.06 7.19
CA ALA A 252 13.37 -7.81 6.98
C ALA A 252 12.94 -7.82 5.50
N PHE A 253 13.29 -6.78 4.72
CA PHE A 253 13.06 -6.77 3.29
C PHE A 253 13.99 -7.73 2.54
N ARG A 254 15.28 -7.79 2.92
CA ARG A 254 16.26 -8.71 2.34
C ARG A 254 15.89 -10.16 2.63
N SER A 255 15.68 -10.50 3.90
CA SER A 255 15.18 -11.83 4.33
C SER A 255 13.89 -12.22 3.57
N CYS A 256 12.90 -11.33 3.50
CA CYS A 256 11.69 -11.60 2.72
C CYS A 256 11.99 -11.88 1.23
N MET A 257 12.99 -11.22 0.63
CA MET A 257 13.34 -11.50 -0.77
C MET A 257 13.97 -12.87 -0.92
N GLU A 258 14.85 -13.26 0.01
CA GLU A 258 15.54 -14.55 0.01
C GLU A 258 14.53 -15.68 0.24
N ASP A 259 13.64 -15.56 1.23
CA ASP A 259 12.45 -16.42 1.42
C ASP A 259 11.63 -16.56 0.13
N GLN A 260 11.35 -15.44 -0.54
CA GLN A 260 10.54 -15.43 -1.77
C GLN A 260 11.26 -16.08 -2.96
N ILE A 261 12.58 -16.01 -2.99
CA ILE A 261 13.42 -16.61 -4.02
C ILE A 261 13.47 -18.13 -3.85
N GLN A 262 13.62 -18.59 -2.60
CA GLN A 262 13.71 -20.01 -2.27
C GLN A 262 12.35 -20.71 -2.33
N PHE A 263 11.33 -20.15 -1.68
CA PHE A 263 10.01 -20.81 -1.57
C PHE A 263 9.06 -20.48 -2.71
N GLY A 264 9.13 -19.25 -3.25
CA GLY A 264 8.21 -18.78 -4.27
C GLY A 264 6.72 -18.98 -3.93
N GLY A 265 5.88 -18.96 -4.97
CA GLY A 265 4.48 -19.41 -4.91
C GLY A 265 3.63 -18.83 -3.77
N LYS A 266 2.90 -19.72 -3.07
CA LYS A 266 2.06 -19.39 -1.91
C LYS A 266 2.87 -19.35 -0.61
N GLY A 267 3.92 -20.17 -0.49
CA GLY A 267 4.78 -20.26 0.69
C GLY A 267 5.46 -18.92 0.98
N GLY A 268 6.21 -18.39 0.00
CA GLY A 268 6.83 -17.07 0.13
C GLY A 268 5.80 -15.97 0.44
N ASP A 269 4.61 -16.00 -0.17
CA ASP A 269 3.57 -14.99 0.08
C ASP A 269 3.04 -15.00 1.53
N ALA A 270 3.04 -16.16 2.19
CA ALA A 270 2.72 -16.29 3.60
C ALA A 270 3.87 -15.75 4.46
N LEU A 271 5.11 -16.16 4.19
CA LEU A 271 6.32 -15.70 4.88
C LEU A 271 6.43 -14.17 4.82
N ALA A 272 6.30 -13.58 3.63
CA ALA A 272 6.35 -12.13 3.44
C ALA A 272 5.30 -11.37 4.27
N LYS A 273 4.09 -11.92 4.42
CA LYS A 273 3.05 -11.31 5.27
C LYS A 273 3.37 -11.44 6.75
N ASN A 274 3.90 -12.60 7.15
CA ASN A 274 4.29 -12.87 8.54
C ASN A 274 5.47 -12.00 8.94
N ALA A 275 6.54 -11.95 8.14
CA ALA A 275 7.66 -11.03 8.31
C ALA A 275 7.19 -9.56 8.42
N ALA A 276 6.27 -9.11 7.56
CA ALA A 276 5.71 -7.76 7.66
C ALA A 276 4.90 -7.52 8.95
N LYS A 277 4.20 -8.55 9.44
CA LYS A 277 3.42 -8.50 10.69
C LYS A 277 4.36 -8.48 11.91
N ASN A 278 5.36 -9.35 11.93
CA ASN A 278 6.38 -9.48 12.98
C ASN A 278 7.19 -8.18 13.07
N GLN A 279 7.69 -7.67 11.95
CA GLN A 279 8.40 -6.38 11.91
C GLN A 279 7.53 -5.22 12.44
N LYS A 280 6.24 -5.20 12.11
CA LYS A 280 5.33 -4.14 12.60
C LYS A 280 5.05 -4.27 14.09
N HIS A 281 5.00 -5.50 14.62
CA HIS A 281 4.85 -5.75 16.05
C HIS A 281 6.12 -5.31 16.80
N HIS A 282 7.28 -5.75 16.29
CA HIS A 282 8.60 -5.35 16.75
C HIS A 282 8.78 -3.83 16.81
N ASP A 283 8.55 -3.12 15.69
CA ASP A 283 8.64 -1.66 15.60
C ASP A 283 7.79 -0.94 16.66
N LYS A 284 6.61 -1.48 16.99
CA LYS A 284 5.72 -0.93 18.02
C LYS A 284 6.30 -1.17 19.42
N ASN A 285 6.84 -2.36 19.67
CA ASN A 285 7.41 -2.76 20.94
C ASN A 285 8.70 -1.99 21.23
N VAL A 286 9.63 -1.96 20.28
CA VAL A 286 10.84 -1.13 20.34
C VAL A 286 10.49 0.33 20.62
N LYS A 287 9.46 0.88 19.97
CA LYS A 287 9.04 2.27 20.21
C LYS A 287 8.47 2.50 21.61
N LYS A 288 7.70 1.55 22.16
CA LYS A 288 7.18 1.64 23.53
C LYS A 288 8.33 1.53 24.53
N TRP A 289 9.20 0.56 24.33
CA TRP A 289 10.33 0.29 25.19
C TRP A 289 11.36 1.40 25.16
N LYS A 290 11.74 1.94 23.99
CA LYS A 290 12.59 3.14 23.87
C LYS A 290 12.08 4.30 24.71
N LYS A 291 10.76 4.52 24.75
CA LYS A 291 10.16 5.56 25.60
C LYS A 291 10.33 5.24 27.09
N GLN A 292 10.18 3.98 27.49
CA GLN A 292 10.39 3.54 28.87
C GLN A 292 11.86 3.65 29.27
N ALA A 293 12.79 3.19 28.43
CA ALA A 293 14.23 3.32 28.64
C ALA A 293 14.65 4.80 28.78
N VAL A 294 14.20 5.67 27.86
CA VAL A 294 14.41 7.13 27.98
C VAL A 294 13.80 7.68 29.27
N LYS A 295 12.60 7.24 29.66
CA LYS A 295 11.96 7.68 30.92
C LYS A 295 12.80 7.26 32.14
N LYS A 296 13.28 6.02 32.19
CA LYS A 296 14.14 5.47 33.27
C LYS A 296 15.49 6.21 33.32
N ALA A 297 16.15 6.40 32.17
CA ALA A 297 17.42 7.12 32.09
C ALA A 297 17.30 8.58 32.54
N ILE A 298 16.24 9.28 32.12
CA ILE A 298 15.94 10.63 32.62
C ILE A 298 15.72 10.61 34.13
N ALA A 299 14.95 9.65 34.65
CA ALA A 299 14.69 9.56 36.09
C ALA A 299 16.00 9.36 36.89
N LYS A 300 16.89 8.47 36.44
CA LYS A 300 18.21 8.23 37.07
C LYS A 300 19.09 9.49 37.03
N ALA A 301 19.19 10.14 35.87
CA ALA A 301 19.98 11.36 35.72
C ALA A 301 19.44 12.52 36.58
N VAL A 302 18.12 12.69 36.63
CA VAL A 302 17.49 13.72 37.46
C VAL A 302 17.64 13.39 38.95
N LYS A 303 17.50 12.11 39.38
CA LYS A 303 17.77 11.70 40.77
C LYS A 303 19.20 12.05 41.19
N LYS A 304 20.20 11.86 40.32
CA LYS A 304 21.60 12.26 40.58
C LYS A 304 21.73 13.79 40.78
N VAL A 305 21.10 14.60 39.92
CA VAL A 305 21.11 16.07 40.06
C VAL A 305 20.43 16.51 41.36
N ILE A 306 19.29 15.89 41.72
CA ILE A 306 18.58 16.18 42.97
C ILE A 306 19.42 15.78 44.18
N LYS A 307 20.07 14.61 44.18
CA LYS A 307 20.94 14.18 45.29
C LYS A 307 22.07 15.18 45.52
N LYS A 308 22.74 15.63 44.45
CA LYS A 308 23.78 16.66 44.52
C LYS A 308 23.26 18.02 45.01
N ALA A 309 22.03 18.40 44.64
CA ALA A 309 21.40 19.63 45.09
C ALA A 309 21.05 19.59 46.59
N VAL A 310 20.42 18.50 47.02
CA VAL A 310 19.94 18.29 48.39
C VAL A 310 21.11 18.11 49.37
N ALA A 311 22.24 17.56 48.91
CA ALA A 311 23.44 17.45 49.73
C ALA A 311 24.01 18.81 50.17
N LYS A 312 23.69 19.89 49.46
CA LYS A 312 24.15 21.26 49.77
C LYS A 312 23.18 22.09 50.62
N ALA A 313 22.01 21.54 50.97
CA ALA A 313 20.97 22.26 51.71
C ALA A 313 21.01 21.92 53.20
N SER A 314 20.56 22.84 54.06
CA SER A 314 20.44 22.58 55.50
C SER A 314 19.43 21.45 55.80
N PRO A 315 19.50 20.75 56.95
CA PRO A 315 18.60 19.65 57.29
C PRO A 315 17.10 19.97 57.11
N GLU A 316 16.67 21.15 57.54
CA GLU A 316 15.29 21.61 57.41
C GLU A 316 14.87 21.86 55.96
N GLU A 317 15.76 22.44 55.16
CA GLU A 317 15.52 22.72 53.74
C GLU A 317 15.48 21.44 52.89
N LYS A 318 16.20 20.38 53.28
CA LYS A 318 16.28 19.12 52.52
C LYS A 318 14.89 18.54 52.21
N LYS A 319 13.95 18.57 53.17
CA LYS A 319 12.58 18.01 53.00
C LYS A 319 11.75 18.86 52.02
N LYS A 320 11.74 20.19 52.21
CA LYS A 320 11.02 21.15 51.34
C LYS A 320 11.60 21.13 49.90
N LEU A 321 12.93 21.21 49.76
CA LEU A 321 13.65 21.20 48.49
C LEU A 321 13.44 19.88 47.72
N LYS A 322 13.49 18.72 48.39
CA LYS A 322 13.24 17.41 47.77
C LYS A 322 11.82 17.31 47.20
N LYS A 323 10.80 17.84 47.88
CA LYS A 323 9.40 17.85 47.39
C LYS A 323 9.25 18.76 46.18
N GLN A 324 9.83 19.96 46.21
CA GLN A 324 9.81 20.90 45.08
C GLN A 324 10.55 20.36 43.85
N LEU A 325 11.77 19.84 44.04
CA LEU A 325 12.59 19.27 42.96
C LEU A 325 11.92 18.04 42.33
N LYS A 326 11.23 17.18 43.10
CA LYS A 326 10.42 16.07 42.57
C LYS A 326 9.30 16.55 41.64
N LYS A 327 8.59 17.64 42.00
CA LYS A 327 7.54 18.24 41.16
C LYS A 327 8.12 18.81 39.86
N VAL A 328 9.24 19.53 39.93
CA VAL A 328 9.94 20.09 38.76
C VAL A 328 10.44 18.96 37.84
N ALA A 329 11.07 17.93 38.42
CA ALA A 329 11.54 16.74 37.70
C ALA A 329 10.45 16.07 36.88
N LYS A 330 9.27 15.82 37.48
CA LYS A 330 8.11 15.20 36.78
C LYS A 330 7.64 16.06 35.59
N LYS A 331 7.59 17.39 35.75
CA LYS A 331 7.24 18.33 34.68
C LYS A 331 8.29 18.34 33.56
N VAL A 332 9.58 18.40 33.89
CA VAL A 332 10.68 18.39 32.91
C VAL A 332 10.74 17.06 32.16
N GLN A 333 10.64 15.93 32.86
CA GLN A 333 10.63 14.60 32.25
C GLN A 333 9.49 14.46 31.21
N LYS A 334 8.26 14.88 31.55
CA LYS A 334 7.12 14.88 30.61
C LYS A 334 7.37 15.77 29.38
N LYS A 335 7.96 16.96 29.57
CA LYS A 335 8.31 17.88 28.47
C LYS A 335 9.40 17.31 27.56
N VAL A 336 10.47 16.74 28.12
CA VAL A 336 11.61 16.18 27.35
C VAL A 336 11.18 14.95 26.56
N VAL A 337 10.46 14.01 27.16
CA VAL A 337 9.92 12.83 26.45
C VAL A 337 9.00 13.24 25.30
N LYS A 338 8.13 14.24 25.51
CA LYS A 338 7.25 14.78 24.45
C LYS A 338 8.03 15.47 23.33
N LYS A 339 9.07 16.26 23.66
CA LYS A 339 9.95 16.91 22.67
C LYS A 339 10.74 15.89 21.86
N ALA A 340 11.33 14.87 22.48
CA ALA A 340 12.04 13.79 21.80
C ALA A 340 11.13 13.05 20.81
N ALA A 341 9.94 12.64 21.26
CA ALA A 341 8.95 11.98 20.40
C ALA A 341 8.50 12.87 19.21
N LYS A 342 8.38 14.19 19.43
CA LYS A 342 8.02 15.15 18.38
C LYS A 342 9.16 15.36 17.37
N LYS A 343 10.43 15.38 17.81
CA LYS A 343 11.62 15.51 16.95
C LYS A 343 11.72 14.30 16.00
N ASP A 344 11.55 13.08 16.52
CA ASP A 344 11.55 11.86 15.72
C ASP A 344 10.37 11.80 14.73
N ALA A 345 9.17 12.19 15.19
CA ALA A 345 8.00 12.28 14.31
C ALA A 345 8.22 13.30 13.17
N LYS A 346 8.84 14.46 13.46
CA LYS A 346 9.17 15.50 12.45
C LYS A 346 10.20 14.99 11.45
N LYS A 347 11.26 14.30 11.91
CA LYS A 347 12.26 13.67 11.03
C LYS A 347 11.61 12.62 10.11
N ARG A 348 10.75 11.74 10.64
CA ARG A 348 10.01 10.74 9.84
C ARG A 348 9.06 11.41 8.85
N ALA A 349 8.31 12.44 9.25
CA ALA A 349 7.42 13.19 8.37
C ALA A 349 8.17 13.88 7.22
N LYS A 350 9.35 14.48 7.48
CA LYS A 350 10.21 15.08 6.45
C LYS A 350 10.70 14.04 5.45
N LYS A 351 11.18 12.87 5.93
CA LYS A 351 11.60 11.75 5.07
C LYS A 351 10.43 11.23 4.19
N LEU A 352 9.25 11.04 4.78
CA LEU A 352 8.05 10.59 4.04
C LEU A 352 7.58 11.62 3.01
N SER A 353 7.62 12.92 3.34
CA SER A 353 7.30 14.01 2.41
C SER A 353 8.24 14.03 1.20
N LYS A 354 9.56 13.98 1.42
CA LYS A 354 10.56 13.89 0.34
C LYS A 354 10.32 12.66 -0.56
N LYS A 355 9.98 11.51 0.03
CA LYS A 355 9.66 10.28 -0.74
C LYS A 355 8.37 10.42 -1.54
N ALA A 356 7.35 11.06 -0.98
CA ALA A 356 6.10 11.34 -1.69
C ALA A 356 6.31 12.29 -2.86
N GLN A 357 7.14 13.33 -2.70
CA GLN A 357 7.57 14.23 -3.76
C GLN A 357 8.35 13.49 -4.86
N LYS A 358 9.36 12.67 -4.51
CA LYS A 358 10.12 11.85 -5.49
C LYS A 358 9.21 10.88 -6.25
N LYS A 359 8.23 10.24 -5.59
CA LYS A 359 7.24 9.38 -6.25
C LYS A 359 6.29 10.17 -7.17
N ALA A 360 5.86 11.37 -6.76
CA ALA A 360 5.02 12.24 -7.58
C ALA A 360 5.78 12.71 -8.83
N ALA A 361 7.04 13.13 -8.68
CA ALA A 361 7.92 13.51 -9.79
C ALA A 361 8.14 12.35 -10.77
N LYS A 362 8.47 11.13 -10.28
CA LYS A 362 8.59 9.94 -11.15
C LYS A 362 7.30 9.61 -11.90
N LYS A 363 6.13 9.78 -11.26
CA LYS A 363 4.82 9.58 -11.93
C LYS A 363 4.57 10.65 -12.99
N LEU A 364 4.89 11.91 -12.70
CA LEU A 364 4.76 13.02 -13.65
C LEU A 364 5.65 12.80 -14.87
N ALA A 365 6.93 12.43 -14.67
CA ALA A 365 7.86 12.09 -15.74
C ALA A 365 7.34 10.92 -16.61
N LYS A 366 6.78 9.86 -16.02
CA LYS A 366 6.15 8.76 -16.77
C LYS A 366 4.94 9.22 -17.58
N ILE A 367 4.14 10.17 -17.07
CA ILE A 367 3.00 10.74 -17.81
C ILE A 367 3.51 11.56 -18.99
N LEU A 368 4.51 12.41 -18.78
CA LEU A 368 5.14 13.23 -19.83
C LEU A 368 5.76 12.38 -20.94
N LYS A 369 6.51 11.32 -20.59
CA LYS A 369 7.04 10.36 -21.58
C LYS A 369 5.91 9.68 -22.37
N LYS A 370 4.80 9.31 -21.72
CA LYS A 370 3.64 8.70 -22.39
C LYS A 370 2.88 9.69 -23.28
N SER A 371 2.77 10.96 -22.89
CA SER A 371 2.16 11.99 -23.75
C SER A 371 3.02 12.28 -24.98
N GLY A 372 4.35 12.34 -24.83
CA GLY A 372 5.27 12.48 -25.97
C GLY A 372 5.18 11.30 -26.94
N LYS A 373 5.18 10.05 -26.44
CA LYS A 373 4.96 8.87 -27.31
C LYS A 373 3.60 8.91 -28.02
N ARG A 374 2.55 9.44 -27.38
CA ARG A 374 1.22 9.60 -27.99
C ARG A 374 1.19 10.70 -29.04
N SER A 375 1.90 11.82 -28.87
CA SER A 375 1.97 12.87 -29.90
C SER A 375 2.73 12.37 -31.13
N LYS A 376 3.89 11.71 -30.96
CA LYS A 376 4.65 11.08 -32.06
C LYS A 376 3.80 10.08 -32.84
N ARG A 377 3.07 9.17 -32.15
CA ARG A 377 2.14 8.23 -32.81
C ARG A 377 0.99 8.93 -33.55
N ARG A 378 0.50 10.07 -33.06
CA ARG A 378 -0.53 10.85 -33.75
C ARG A 378 0.02 11.53 -35.00
N ALA A 379 1.23 12.08 -34.94
CA ALA A 379 1.93 12.66 -36.09
C ALA A 379 2.17 11.60 -37.18
N ALA A 380 2.73 10.44 -36.83
CA ALA A 380 2.95 9.34 -37.78
C ALA A 380 1.64 8.86 -38.45
N ARG A 381 0.53 8.77 -37.71
CA ARG A 381 -0.79 8.44 -38.28
C ARG A 381 -1.31 9.50 -39.23
N ARG A 382 -1.04 10.79 -38.98
CA ARG A 382 -1.41 11.88 -39.89
C ARG A 382 -0.59 11.80 -41.18
N ALA A 383 0.72 11.60 -41.08
CA ALA A 383 1.61 11.42 -42.23
C ALA A 383 1.18 10.23 -43.10
N LYS A 384 0.89 9.06 -42.50
CA LYS A 384 0.40 7.88 -43.24
C LYS A 384 -0.90 8.18 -44.01
N ARG A 385 -1.86 8.86 -43.37
CA ARG A 385 -3.12 9.26 -44.03
C ARG A 385 -2.90 10.23 -45.19
N GLN A 386 -1.95 11.16 -45.05
CA GLN A 386 -1.59 12.08 -46.13
C GLN A 386 -0.93 11.35 -47.30
N ALA A 387 -0.03 10.40 -47.03
CA ALA A 387 0.58 9.56 -48.07
C ALA A 387 -0.46 8.71 -48.81
N GLU A 388 -1.37 8.06 -48.09
CA GLU A 388 -2.48 7.31 -48.70
C GLU A 388 -3.39 8.20 -49.55
N ARG A 389 -3.68 9.43 -49.10
CA ARG A 389 -4.45 10.41 -49.88
C ARG A 389 -3.71 10.81 -51.17
N ARG A 390 -2.40 11.07 -51.11
CA ARG A 390 -1.56 11.36 -52.29
C ARG A 390 -1.56 10.20 -53.28
N LYS A 391 -1.38 8.96 -52.82
CA LYS A 391 -1.43 7.75 -53.67
C LYS A 391 -2.78 7.58 -54.36
N ARG A 392 -3.90 7.81 -53.64
CA ARG A 392 -5.25 7.77 -54.23
C ARG A 392 -5.45 8.84 -55.30
N LEU A 393 -4.97 10.06 -55.07
CA LEU A 393 -5.04 11.15 -56.04
C LEU A 393 -4.18 10.86 -57.28
N ALA A 394 -2.97 10.33 -57.10
CA ALA A 394 -2.12 9.90 -58.21
C ALA A 394 -2.80 8.82 -59.07
N LYS A 395 -3.39 7.79 -58.45
CA LYS A 395 -4.15 6.75 -59.16
C LYS A 395 -5.34 7.32 -59.94
N ARG A 396 -6.07 8.28 -59.36
CA ARG A 396 -7.17 8.97 -60.06
C ARG A 396 -6.69 9.80 -61.25
N ARG A 397 -5.56 10.50 -61.11
CA ARG A 397 -4.94 11.27 -62.21
C ARG A 397 -4.47 10.35 -63.34
N ALA A 398 -3.82 9.23 -63.02
CA ALA A 398 -3.40 8.23 -64.00
C ALA A 398 -4.59 7.62 -64.75
N ALA A 399 -5.65 7.22 -64.03
CA ALA A 399 -6.87 6.71 -64.66
C ALA A 399 -7.55 7.74 -65.57
N ARG A 400 -7.54 9.04 -65.20
CA ARG A 400 -8.06 10.11 -66.06
C ARG A 400 -7.23 10.24 -67.34
N ARG A 401 -5.89 10.19 -67.25
CA ARG A 401 -5.00 10.22 -68.42
C ARG A 401 -5.24 9.03 -69.36
N GLN A 402 -5.35 7.82 -68.82
CA GLN A 402 -5.67 6.62 -69.62
C GLN A 402 -7.02 6.73 -70.33
N ARG A 403 -8.05 7.26 -69.66
CA ARG A 403 -9.37 7.50 -70.29
C ARG A 403 -9.30 8.53 -71.42
N LEU A 404 -8.49 9.58 -71.27
CA LEU A 404 -8.29 10.57 -72.32
C LEU A 404 -7.55 9.96 -73.53
N ALA A 405 -6.46 9.23 -73.30
CA ALA A 405 -5.73 8.53 -74.35
C ALA A 405 -6.61 7.50 -75.09
N ALA A 406 -7.43 6.73 -74.37
CA ALA A 406 -8.37 5.78 -74.97
C ALA A 406 -9.45 6.48 -75.83
N ARG A 407 -9.95 7.64 -75.38
CA ARG A 407 -10.89 8.46 -76.17
C ARG A 407 -10.24 8.98 -77.44
N GLU A 408 -8.98 9.41 -77.36
CA GLU A 408 -8.22 9.86 -78.52
C GLU A 408 -7.96 8.73 -79.52
N ALA A 409 -7.50 7.57 -79.05
CA ALA A 409 -7.31 6.39 -79.89
C ALA A 409 -8.62 5.94 -80.56
N ALA A 410 -9.75 5.99 -79.84
CA ALA A 410 -11.06 5.69 -80.40
C ALA A 410 -11.47 6.71 -81.48
N ARG A 411 -11.16 8.01 -81.31
CA ARG A 411 -11.35 9.04 -82.34
C ARG A 411 -10.51 8.75 -83.58
N ARG A 412 -9.22 8.40 -83.43
CA ARG A 412 -8.33 8.02 -84.53
C ARG A 412 -8.84 6.78 -85.28
N ARG A 413 -9.21 5.70 -84.57
CA ARG A 413 -9.82 4.50 -85.18
C ARG A 413 -11.11 4.81 -85.93
N LYS A 414 -11.96 5.70 -85.39
CA LYS A 414 -13.19 6.13 -86.06
C LYS A 414 -12.88 6.91 -87.34
N ALA A 415 -11.86 7.78 -87.32
CA ALA A 415 -11.39 8.49 -88.50
C ALA A 415 -10.82 7.53 -89.56
N GLN A 416 -9.94 6.59 -89.18
CA GLN A 416 -9.42 5.55 -90.07
C GLN A 416 -10.55 4.70 -90.68
N ARG A 417 -11.53 4.26 -89.88
CA ARG A 417 -12.71 3.53 -90.39
C ARG A 417 -13.52 4.36 -91.38
N ARG A 418 -13.66 5.67 -91.15
CA ARG A 418 -14.34 6.57 -92.09
C ARG A 418 -13.55 6.71 -93.39
N ALA A 419 -12.23 6.85 -93.32
CA ALA A 419 -11.34 6.87 -94.48
C ALA A 419 -11.42 5.56 -95.28
N ALA A 420 -11.28 4.41 -94.61
CA ALA A 420 -11.41 3.08 -95.22
C ALA A 420 -12.79 2.86 -95.86
N ARG A 421 -13.88 3.30 -95.20
CA ARG A 421 -15.24 3.27 -95.79
C ARG A 421 -15.35 4.16 -97.02
N ARG A 422 -14.72 5.33 -97.04
CA ARG A 422 -14.69 6.21 -98.22
C ARG A 422 -13.92 5.52 -99.36
N ALA A 423 -12.76 4.93 -99.08
CA ALA A 423 -11.98 4.15 -100.05
C ALA A 423 -12.76 2.95 -100.58
N ALA A 424 -13.35 2.13 -99.70
CA ALA A 424 -14.18 0.99 -100.08
C ALA A 424 -15.45 1.41 -100.85
N ARG A 425 -16.03 2.58 -100.57
CA ARG A 425 -17.13 3.14 -101.38
C ARG A 425 -16.66 3.54 -102.77
N ARG A 426 -15.45 4.09 -102.91
CA ARG A 426 -14.84 4.35 -104.23
C ARG A 426 -14.63 3.04 -105.00
N LEU A 427 -14.03 2.03 -104.37
CA LEU A 427 -13.86 0.69 -104.94
C LEU A 427 -15.19 0.02 -105.28
N ARG A 428 -16.20 0.09 -104.41
CA ARG A 428 -17.53 -0.45 -104.68
C ARG A 428 -18.25 0.34 -105.77
N ARG A 429 -18.07 1.65 -105.89
CA ARG A 429 -18.64 2.40 -107.02
C ARG A 429 -17.99 1.95 -108.34
N ALA A 430 -16.69 1.67 -108.34
CA ALA A 430 -16.01 1.01 -109.47
C ALA A 430 -16.56 -0.40 -109.72
N ALA A 431 -16.65 -1.26 -108.71
CA ALA A 431 -17.16 -2.62 -108.85
C ALA A 431 -18.68 -2.71 -109.11
N LYS A 432 -19.47 -1.69 -108.74
CA LYS A 432 -20.92 -1.62 -108.99
C LYS A 432 -21.24 -0.98 -110.34
N LYS A 433 -20.28 -0.30 -110.99
CA LYS A 433 -20.28 -0.19 -112.46
C LYS A 433 -20.19 -1.59 -113.08
N ASN A 434 -19.38 -2.50 -112.51
CA ASN A 434 -19.20 -3.86 -113.08
C ASN A 434 -20.29 -4.88 -112.71
N SER A 435 -20.94 -4.78 -111.54
CA SER A 435 -21.84 -5.83 -111.00
C SER A 435 -23.33 -5.49 -111.02
N LYS A 436 -23.74 -4.42 -111.71
CA LYS A 436 -25.16 -4.06 -111.93
C LYS A 436 -25.88 -4.99 -112.93
N ARG A 437 -25.42 -6.24 -113.08
CA ARG A 437 -26.00 -7.23 -113.98
C ARG A 437 -26.66 -8.44 -113.31
N HIS A 438 -26.40 -8.73 -112.03
CA HIS A 438 -26.98 -9.93 -111.42
C HIS A 438 -27.57 -9.74 -110.02
N SER A 439 -28.89 -9.93 -109.99
CA SER A 439 -29.66 -10.58 -108.93
C SER A 439 -30.05 -9.76 -107.68
N LYS A 440 -31.36 -9.50 -107.61
CA LYS A 440 -32.16 -9.38 -106.38
C LYS A 440 -32.80 -10.76 -106.12
N LYS A 441 -32.65 -11.34 -104.93
CA LYS A 441 -33.71 -12.02 -104.13
C LYS A 441 -33.11 -12.78 -102.94
N ALA A 442 -33.81 -12.65 -101.79
CA ALA A 442 -33.91 -13.57 -100.65
C ALA A 442 -33.61 -12.91 -99.29
N SER A 443 -34.69 -12.54 -98.61
CA SER A 443 -34.71 -11.94 -97.28
C SER A 443 -35.47 -12.86 -96.31
N LYS A 444 -34.92 -13.00 -95.09
CA LYS A 444 -35.61 -13.12 -93.78
C LYS A 444 -36.44 -14.37 -93.44
N ARG A 445 -35.93 -15.21 -92.53
CA ARG A 445 -36.73 -16.04 -91.59
C ARG A 445 -35.92 -16.40 -90.32
N SER A 446 -36.08 -15.66 -89.21
CA SER A 446 -35.51 -16.05 -87.88
C SER A 446 -36.08 -15.21 -86.72
N LYS A 447 -37.36 -15.40 -86.39
CA LYS A 447 -37.95 -14.97 -85.11
C LYS A 447 -39.11 -15.89 -84.71
N ARG A 448 -38.82 -17.00 -84.02
CA ARG A 448 -39.74 -17.75 -83.12
C ARG A 448 -39.01 -18.94 -82.47
N ARG A 449 -38.43 -18.76 -81.28
CA ARG A 449 -38.03 -19.84 -80.35
C ARG A 449 -37.50 -19.23 -79.04
N ARG A 450 -38.38 -19.02 -78.05
CA ARG A 450 -38.02 -18.78 -76.63
C ARG A 450 -39.28 -18.69 -75.76
N HIS A 451 -39.92 -19.83 -75.44
CA HIS A 451 -40.84 -19.95 -74.28
C HIS A 451 -41.16 -21.43 -73.97
N SER A 452 -40.40 -22.11 -73.10
CA SER A 452 -40.81 -23.37 -72.42
C SER A 452 -39.77 -23.90 -71.40
N GLY A 453 -39.42 -23.12 -70.36
CA GLY A 453 -38.38 -23.55 -69.40
C GLY A 453 -38.59 -23.16 -67.93
N LYS A 454 -39.84 -23.10 -67.43
CA LYS A 454 -40.11 -22.60 -66.06
C LYS A 454 -41.23 -23.28 -65.27
N LYS A 455 -41.54 -24.57 -65.48
CA LYS A 455 -42.60 -25.27 -64.70
C LYS A 455 -42.26 -26.60 -64.01
N SER A 456 -41.01 -27.09 -64.00
CA SER A 456 -40.68 -28.36 -63.32
C SER A 456 -40.00 -28.24 -61.93
N GLN A 457 -39.50 -27.08 -61.50
CA GLN A 457 -38.71 -26.96 -60.25
C GLN A 457 -39.51 -26.74 -58.95
N LYS A 458 -40.85 -26.64 -58.99
CA LYS A 458 -41.67 -26.29 -57.81
C LYS A 458 -42.33 -27.48 -57.08
N ARG A 459 -42.25 -28.71 -57.57
CA ARG A 459 -42.93 -29.87 -56.94
C ARG A 459 -42.08 -30.74 -56.00
N VAL A 460 -40.75 -30.68 -56.06
CA VAL A 460 -39.85 -31.53 -55.20
C VAL A 460 -39.69 -31.01 -53.75
N LYS A 461 -39.96 -29.73 -53.47
CA LYS A 461 -39.71 -29.14 -52.13
C LYS A 461 -40.80 -29.38 -51.08
N LYS A 462 -41.96 -29.95 -51.44
CA LYS A 462 -43.09 -30.14 -50.51
C LYS A 462 -43.12 -31.52 -49.81
N VAL A 463 -42.47 -32.55 -50.35
CA VAL A 463 -42.57 -33.93 -49.84
C VAL A 463 -41.61 -34.23 -48.66
N ILE A 464 -40.47 -33.54 -48.56
CA ILE A 464 -39.46 -33.78 -47.49
C ILE A 464 -39.90 -33.25 -46.10
N LYS A 465 -40.96 -32.44 -46.01
CA LYS A 465 -41.31 -31.72 -44.78
C LYS A 465 -42.27 -32.47 -43.83
N CYS A 466 -42.92 -33.55 -44.28
CA CYS A 466 -43.92 -34.27 -43.48
C CYS A 466 -43.38 -35.51 -42.72
N ALA A 467 -42.25 -36.11 -43.11
CA ALA A 467 -41.77 -37.36 -42.50
C ALA A 467 -41.03 -37.23 -41.14
N LYS A 468 -40.71 -36.02 -40.65
CA LYS A 468 -39.94 -35.82 -39.40
C LYS A 468 -40.76 -35.58 -38.13
N ARG A 469 -42.08 -35.75 -38.19
CA ARG A 469 -43.01 -35.26 -37.15
C ARG A 469 -43.74 -36.36 -36.36
N LYS A 470 -43.19 -37.57 -36.20
CA LYS A 470 -43.91 -38.64 -35.44
C LYS A 470 -43.06 -39.63 -34.60
N ARG A 471 -41.84 -39.28 -34.16
CA ARG A 471 -41.13 -40.02 -33.08
C ARG A 471 -40.62 -39.06 -32.00
N GLY A 472 -41.32 -38.97 -30.87
CA GLY A 472 -40.82 -38.19 -29.73
C GLY A 472 -41.83 -37.79 -28.63
N VAL A 473 -42.86 -38.58 -28.34
CA VAL A 473 -43.90 -38.14 -27.37
C VAL A 473 -43.65 -38.57 -25.91
N ARG A 474 -42.75 -39.51 -25.59
CA ARG A 474 -42.48 -39.88 -24.18
C ARG A 474 -41.29 -39.18 -23.50
N LYS A 475 -40.53 -38.29 -24.18
CA LYS A 475 -39.49 -37.41 -23.57
C LYS A 475 -39.96 -35.94 -23.34
N SER A 476 -41.22 -35.62 -23.62
CA SER A 476 -41.72 -34.22 -23.71
C SER A 476 -41.95 -33.53 -22.35
N LYS A 477 -42.44 -34.23 -21.32
CA LYS A 477 -42.78 -33.62 -20.01
C LYS A 477 -41.53 -33.19 -19.18
N ARG A 478 -40.41 -33.93 -19.24
CA ARG A 478 -39.13 -33.52 -18.61
C ARG A 478 -38.45 -32.36 -19.38
N SER A 479 -38.59 -32.34 -20.71
CA SER A 479 -38.07 -31.27 -21.57
C SER A 479 -38.78 -29.93 -21.34
N THR A 480 -40.12 -29.94 -21.30
CA THR A 480 -40.94 -28.74 -21.05
C THR A 480 -40.65 -28.16 -19.66
N ARG A 481 -40.58 -28.98 -18.59
CA ARG A 481 -40.20 -28.53 -17.25
C ARG A 481 -38.80 -27.90 -17.21
N ARG A 482 -37.79 -28.53 -17.84
CA ARG A 482 -36.42 -27.96 -17.95
C ARG A 482 -36.42 -26.65 -18.75
N SER A 483 -37.22 -26.54 -19.81
CA SER A 483 -37.35 -25.33 -20.62
C SER A 483 -37.99 -24.18 -19.84
N LEU A 484 -39.04 -24.45 -19.05
CA LEU A 484 -39.74 -23.49 -18.19
C LEU A 484 -38.82 -23.02 -17.06
N ILE A 485 -38.06 -23.92 -16.44
CA ILE A 485 -37.03 -23.56 -15.45
C ILE A 485 -35.95 -22.67 -16.09
N LYS A 486 -35.46 -22.99 -17.31
CA LYS A 486 -34.50 -22.15 -18.03
C LYS A 486 -35.09 -20.78 -18.38
N LYS A 487 -36.33 -20.70 -18.85
CA LYS A 487 -37.05 -19.44 -19.14
C LYS A 487 -37.21 -18.59 -17.87
N ALA A 488 -37.64 -19.19 -16.75
CA ALA A 488 -37.75 -18.52 -15.46
C ALA A 488 -36.40 -18.01 -14.94
N LYS A 489 -35.33 -18.82 -15.02
CA LYS A 489 -33.95 -18.39 -14.65
C LYS A 489 -33.46 -17.22 -15.53
N ARG A 490 -33.76 -17.25 -16.84
CA ARG A 490 -33.43 -16.15 -17.77
C ARG A 490 -34.22 -14.88 -17.46
N ALA A 491 -35.53 -14.98 -17.19
CA ALA A 491 -36.38 -13.87 -16.78
C ALA A 491 -35.89 -13.24 -15.47
N ALA A 492 -35.59 -14.05 -14.44
CA ALA A 492 -35.03 -13.57 -13.19
C ALA A 492 -33.66 -12.87 -13.38
N LYS A 493 -32.79 -13.40 -14.26
CA LYS A 493 -31.50 -12.76 -14.60
C LYS A 493 -31.71 -11.43 -15.33
N ARG A 494 -32.69 -11.33 -16.23
CA ARG A 494 -33.07 -10.08 -16.95
C ARG A 494 -33.63 -9.04 -15.96
N ALA A 495 -34.57 -9.41 -15.10
CA ALA A 495 -35.11 -8.53 -14.05
C ALA A 495 -34.02 -8.01 -13.10
N LYS A 496 -33.11 -8.88 -12.65
CA LYS A 496 -31.95 -8.50 -11.83
C LYS A 496 -31.02 -7.52 -12.57
N LYS A 497 -30.73 -7.76 -13.86
CA LYS A 497 -29.93 -6.84 -14.69
C LYS A 497 -30.61 -5.49 -14.87
N ALA A 498 -31.92 -5.45 -15.14
CA ALA A 498 -32.69 -4.22 -15.30
C ALA A 498 -32.68 -3.37 -14.02
N LEU A 499 -32.94 -3.99 -12.86
CA LEU A 499 -32.89 -3.34 -11.55
C LEU A 499 -31.49 -2.82 -11.21
N LEU A 500 -30.43 -3.57 -11.54
CA LEU A 500 -29.05 -3.10 -11.42
C LEU A 500 -28.74 -1.93 -12.37
N LYS A 501 -29.30 -1.92 -13.59
CA LYS A 501 -29.15 -0.83 -14.57
C LYS A 501 -29.80 0.46 -14.05
N LYS A 502 -31.06 0.41 -13.58
CA LYS A 502 -31.76 1.55 -12.94
C LYS A 502 -30.99 2.09 -11.72
N LYS A 503 -30.47 1.20 -10.86
CA LYS A 503 -29.65 1.60 -9.70
C LYS A 503 -28.31 2.23 -10.11
N ARG A 504 -27.64 1.70 -11.14
CA ARG A 504 -26.38 2.25 -11.67
C ARG A 504 -26.58 3.62 -12.32
N SER A 505 -27.68 3.85 -13.04
CA SER A 505 -27.99 5.16 -13.63
C SER A 505 -28.23 6.22 -12.54
N ALA A 506 -29.00 5.90 -11.50
CA ALA A 506 -29.20 6.78 -10.34
C ALA A 506 -27.87 7.13 -9.63
N ILE A 507 -26.97 6.15 -9.45
CA ILE A 507 -25.63 6.42 -8.89
C ILE A 507 -24.81 7.32 -9.83
N ARG A 508 -24.90 7.12 -11.15
CA ARG A 508 -24.19 7.94 -12.15
C ARG A 508 -24.67 9.39 -12.14
N SER A 509 -25.99 9.64 -12.10
CA SER A 509 -26.55 11.01 -12.02
C SER A 509 -26.10 11.73 -10.75
N GLN A 510 -26.17 11.07 -9.60
CA GLN A 510 -25.69 11.63 -8.33
C GLN A 510 -24.17 11.90 -8.34
N LYS A 511 -23.36 11.01 -8.93
CA LYS A 511 -21.92 11.25 -9.12
C LYS A 511 -21.64 12.44 -10.03
N ARG A 512 -22.43 12.64 -11.10
CA ARG A 512 -22.33 13.83 -11.98
C ARG A 512 -22.65 15.11 -11.19
N ALA A 513 -23.71 15.11 -10.39
CA ALA A 513 -24.05 16.24 -9.51
C ALA A 513 -22.92 16.57 -8.51
N ILE A 514 -22.30 15.56 -7.88
CA ILE A 514 -21.13 15.78 -7.02
C ILE A 514 -19.95 16.37 -7.78
N ARG A 515 -19.69 15.94 -9.02
CA ARG A 515 -18.61 16.51 -9.83
C ARG A 515 -18.86 17.99 -10.13
N ARG A 516 -20.10 18.37 -10.48
CA ARG A 516 -20.50 19.78 -10.68
C ARG A 516 -20.26 20.60 -9.39
N LEU A 517 -20.71 20.11 -8.24
CA LEU A 517 -20.46 20.77 -6.95
C LEU A 517 -18.97 20.87 -6.59
N ARG A 518 -18.15 19.85 -6.89
CA ARG A 518 -16.70 19.92 -6.67
C ARG A 518 -16.06 21.03 -7.51
N ARG A 519 -16.55 21.26 -8.74
CA ARG A 519 -16.09 22.37 -9.59
C ARG A 519 -16.46 23.73 -8.96
N THR A 520 -17.69 23.90 -8.49
CA THR A 520 -18.10 25.15 -7.81
C THR A 520 -17.29 25.40 -6.53
N VAL A 521 -17.05 24.37 -5.71
CA VAL A 521 -16.16 24.47 -4.54
C VAL A 521 -14.74 24.88 -4.92
N ARG A 522 -14.18 24.35 -6.01
CA ARG A 522 -12.84 24.78 -6.48
C ARG A 522 -12.83 26.25 -6.89
N LYS A 523 -13.85 26.72 -7.62
CA LYS A 523 -14.00 28.14 -7.97
C LYS A 523 -14.10 29.02 -6.72
N LEU A 524 -14.92 28.65 -5.73
CA LEU A 524 -15.05 29.39 -4.46
C LEU A 524 -13.75 29.39 -3.64
N LYS A 525 -13.02 28.27 -3.60
CA LYS A 525 -11.70 28.21 -2.93
C LYS A 525 -10.68 29.11 -3.60
N ARG A 526 -10.70 29.21 -4.94
CA ARG A 526 -9.86 30.17 -5.69
C ARG A 526 -10.24 31.62 -5.36
N LYS A 527 -11.53 31.98 -5.39
CA LYS A 527 -12.00 33.31 -4.94
C LYS A 527 -11.57 33.64 -3.51
N SER A 528 -11.71 32.69 -2.57
CA SER A 528 -11.25 32.84 -1.18
C SER A 528 -9.72 32.98 -1.01
N ARG A 529 -8.92 32.44 -1.93
CA ARG A 529 -7.47 32.66 -1.94
C ARG A 529 -7.13 34.05 -2.49
N ARG A 530 -7.75 34.45 -3.61
CA ARG A 530 -7.59 35.80 -4.19
C ARG A 530 -7.96 36.89 -3.17
N ALA A 531 -9.11 36.76 -2.51
CA ALA A 531 -9.54 37.70 -1.46
C ALA A 531 -8.54 37.78 -0.30
N ARG A 532 -7.92 36.67 0.11
CA ARG A 532 -6.87 36.69 1.15
C ARG A 532 -5.60 37.40 0.68
N ASN A 533 -5.22 37.25 -0.58
CA ASN A 533 -4.05 37.94 -1.13
C ASN A 533 -4.31 39.45 -1.21
N ILE A 534 -5.53 39.87 -1.60
CA ILE A 534 -5.96 41.28 -1.58
C ILE A 534 -5.88 41.84 -0.15
N VAL A 535 -6.42 41.11 0.84
CA VAL A 535 -6.32 41.51 2.26
C VAL A 535 -4.87 41.71 2.69
N LYS A 536 -3.94 40.83 2.29
CA LYS A 536 -2.51 40.99 2.59
C LYS A 536 -1.91 42.24 1.95
N LYS A 537 -2.25 42.52 0.68
CA LYS A 537 -1.78 43.72 -0.03
C LYS A 537 -2.30 45.00 0.63
N LEU A 538 -3.61 45.05 0.93
CA LEU A 538 -4.23 46.20 1.57
C LEU A 538 -3.76 46.41 3.01
N ARG A 539 -3.45 45.34 3.74
CA ARG A 539 -2.83 45.42 5.07
C ARG A 539 -1.51 46.18 5.01
N ARG A 540 -0.61 45.77 4.10
CA ARG A 540 0.68 46.45 3.91
C ARG A 540 0.53 47.90 3.52
N ARG A 541 -0.44 48.22 2.66
CA ARG A 541 -0.73 49.62 2.28
C ARG A 541 -1.24 50.43 3.47
N ALA A 542 -2.18 49.90 4.24
CA ALA A 542 -2.70 50.56 5.44
C ALA A 542 -1.62 50.77 6.51
N GLU A 543 -0.74 49.78 6.71
CA GLU A 543 0.43 49.87 7.60
C GLU A 543 1.44 50.91 7.09
N LYS A 544 1.67 51.01 5.78
CA LYS A 544 2.61 51.98 5.20
C LYS A 544 2.08 53.42 5.20
N THR A 545 0.82 53.63 4.83
CA THR A 545 0.32 55.00 4.58
C THR A 545 -0.40 55.62 5.78
N GLY A 546 -0.88 54.85 6.74
CA GLY A 546 -1.68 55.34 7.88
C GLY A 546 -3.06 55.94 7.52
N LYS A 547 -3.30 56.32 6.26
CA LYS A 547 -4.53 56.98 5.79
C LYS A 547 -5.81 56.20 6.16
N LYS A 548 -6.80 56.89 6.75
CA LYS A 548 -8.13 56.34 7.14
C LYS A 548 -8.81 55.57 5.99
N ARG A 549 -8.72 56.07 4.75
CA ARG A 549 -9.25 55.41 3.53
C ARG A 549 -8.64 54.01 3.30
N ALA A 550 -7.32 53.86 3.48
CA ALA A 550 -6.63 52.57 3.33
C ALA A 550 -7.03 51.56 4.42
N ILE A 551 -7.21 52.03 5.65
CA ILE A 551 -7.71 51.22 6.78
C ILE A 551 -9.15 50.74 6.51
N ARG A 552 -10.04 51.61 6.02
CA ARG A 552 -11.43 51.26 5.66
C ARG A 552 -11.46 50.20 4.55
N ALA A 553 -10.65 50.37 3.50
CA ALA A 553 -10.52 49.40 2.41
C ALA A 553 -10.01 48.03 2.92
N TYR A 554 -9.03 48.01 3.82
CA TYR A 554 -8.56 46.77 4.45
C TYR A 554 -9.66 46.07 5.27
N LYS A 555 -10.42 46.81 6.10
CA LYS A 555 -11.54 46.26 6.88
C LYS A 555 -12.62 45.65 5.97
N LEU A 556 -12.99 46.32 4.87
CA LEU A 556 -13.94 45.80 3.88
C LEU A 556 -13.42 44.52 3.20
N ALA A 557 -12.14 44.50 2.81
CA ALA A 557 -11.52 43.32 2.22
C ALA A 557 -11.50 42.11 3.17
N ILE A 558 -11.30 42.33 4.48
CA ILE A 558 -11.42 41.26 5.49
C ILE A 558 -12.84 40.70 5.53
N LYS A 559 -13.87 41.56 5.58
CA LYS A 559 -15.28 41.13 5.56
C LYS A 559 -15.57 40.30 4.30
N ALA A 560 -15.13 40.75 3.13
CA ALA A 560 -15.27 40.02 1.86
C ALA A 560 -14.54 38.66 1.86
N ALA A 561 -13.31 38.60 2.36
CA ALA A 561 -12.54 37.36 2.47
C ALA A 561 -13.19 36.35 3.43
N ARG A 562 -13.76 36.83 4.55
CA ARG A 562 -14.54 36.01 5.49
C ARG A 562 -15.80 35.45 4.83
N ARG A 563 -16.58 36.28 4.11
CA ARG A 563 -17.77 35.85 3.33
C ARG A 563 -17.39 34.77 2.30
N ALA A 564 -16.34 34.97 1.51
CA ALA A 564 -15.85 33.99 0.54
C ALA A 564 -15.42 32.65 1.19
N ARG A 565 -14.77 32.70 2.36
CA ARG A 565 -14.38 31.49 3.12
C ARG A 565 -15.60 30.74 3.66
N ARG A 566 -16.59 31.45 4.19
CA ARG A 566 -17.87 30.87 4.68
C ARG A 566 -18.62 30.19 3.53
N ALA A 567 -18.74 30.84 2.36
CA ALA A 567 -19.35 30.26 1.16
C ALA A 567 -18.64 28.96 0.72
N ALA A 568 -17.30 28.96 0.67
CA ALA A 568 -16.53 27.77 0.32
C ALA A 568 -16.73 26.62 1.33
N ARG A 569 -16.83 26.93 2.64
CA ARG A 569 -17.12 25.94 3.69
C ARG A 569 -18.53 25.37 3.56
N ARG A 570 -19.56 26.21 3.39
CA ARG A 570 -20.96 25.79 3.17
C ARG A 570 -21.06 24.84 1.96
N ALA A 571 -20.41 25.20 0.85
CA ALA A 571 -20.38 24.35 -0.35
C ALA A 571 -19.66 23.00 -0.11
N CYS A 572 -18.55 22.97 0.65
CA CYS A 572 -17.91 21.72 1.06
C CYS A 572 -18.84 20.84 1.93
N LYS A 573 -19.56 21.43 2.89
CA LYS A 573 -20.53 20.72 3.73
C LYS A 573 -21.64 20.10 2.87
N LYS A 574 -22.21 20.84 1.90
CA LYS A 574 -23.21 20.33 0.94
C LYS A 574 -22.70 19.10 0.15
N ILE A 575 -21.45 19.13 -0.32
CA ILE A 575 -20.83 17.97 -0.99
C ILE A 575 -20.73 16.77 -0.07
N ASN A 576 -20.26 16.96 1.16
CA ASN A 576 -20.09 15.87 2.11
C ASN A 576 -21.43 15.24 2.49
N LYS A 577 -22.49 16.04 2.68
CA LYS A 577 -23.86 15.55 2.92
C LYS A 577 -24.36 14.69 1.75
N LYS A 578 -24.20 15.16 0.50
CA LYS A 578 -24.57 14.37 -0.71
C LYS A 578 -23.73 13.09 -0.86
N ALA A 579 -22.43 13.13 -0.57
CA ALA A 579 -21.56 11.96 -0.62
C ALA A 579 -21.96 10.88 0.40
N ARG A 580 -22.34 11.29 1.62
CA ARG A 580 -22.87 10.39 2.66
C ARG A 580 -24.18 9.74 2.20
N LYS A 581 -25.12 10.50 1.61
CA LYS A 581 -26.37 9.96 1.03
C LYS A 581 -26.09 8.88 -0.04
N ILE A 582 -25.14 9.14 -0.96
CA ILE A 582 -24.72 8.15 -1.97
C ILE A 582 -24.17 6.87 -1.31
N ASN A 583 -23.29 7.00 -0.32
CA ASN A 583 -22.71 5.83 0.35
C ASN A 583 -23.77 5.00 1.07
N LYS A 584 -24.77 5.65 1.70
CA LYS A 584 -25.93 4.96 2.30
C LYS A 584 -26.73 4.21 1.23
N LEU A 585 -27.03 4.83 0.09
CA LEU A 585 -27.73 4.17 -1.02
C LEU A 585 -26.93 2.96 -1.56
N VAL A 586 -25.62 3.09 -1.76
CA VAL A 586 -24.76 1.97 -2.19
C VAL A 586 -24.79 0.82 -1.18
N LYS A 587 -24.76 1.11 0.13
CA LYS A 587 -24.87 0.10 1.19
C LYS A 587 -26.23 -0.61 1.17
N LYS A 588 -27.34 0.14 1.04
CA LYS A 588 -28.70 -0.42 0.89
C LYS A 588 -28.80 -1.33 -0.33
N ILE A 589 -28.24 -0.93 -1.47
CA ILE A 589 -28.22 -1.72 -2.70
C ILE A 589 -27.43 -3.04 -2.52
N LYS A 590 -26.26 -2.99 -1.88
CA LYS A 590 -25.47 -4.21 -1.59
C LYS A 590 -26.23 -5.17 -0.66
N LYS A 591 -26.87 -4.66 0.40
CA LYS A 591 -27.70 -5.47 1.31
C LYS A 591 -28.87 -6.12 0.57
N ALA A 592 -29.61 -5.35 -0.23
CA ALA A 592 -30.74 -5.88 -1.01
C ALA A 592 -30.29 -6.96 -2.02
N ALA A 593 -29.16 -6.76 -2.69
CA ALA A 593 -28.60 -7.76 -3.60
C ALA A 593 -28.19 -9.05 -2.89
N LYS A 594 -27.61 -8.96 -1.68
CA LYS A 594 -27.26 -10.12 -0.85
C LYS A 594 -28.52 -10.87 -0.38
N LYS A 595 -29.55 -10.16 0.09
CA LYS A 595 -30.85 -10.77 0.47
C LYS A 595 -31.53 -11.47 -0.72
N ALA A 596 -31.55 -10.84 -1.89
CA ALA A 596 -32.13 -11.43 -3.10
C ALA A 596 -31.35 -12.67 -3.57
N ALA A 597 -30.03 -12.69 -3.43
CA ALA A 597 -29.21 -13.87 -3.73
C ALA A 597 -29.55 -15.03 -2.78
N LYS A 598 -29.59 -14.79 -1.47
CA LYS A 598 -30.00 -15.80 -0.48
C LYS A 598 -31.41 -16.35 -0.71
N LYS A 599 -32.39 -15.48 -1.03
CA LYS A 599 -33.76 -15.93 -1.36
C LYS A 599 -33.79 -16.80 -2.62
N ALA A 600 -33.01 -16.45 -3.64
CA ALA A 600 -32.94 -17.26 -4.86
C ALA A 600 -32.29 -18.63 -4.61
N GLU A 601 -31.25 -18.69 -3.79
CA GLU A 601 -30.57 -19.92 -3.37
C GLU A 601 -31.50 -20.85 -2.58
N LYS A 602 -32.22 -20.32 -1.58
CA LYS A 602 -33.24 -21.08 -0.84
C LYS A 602 -34.34 -21.64 -1.75
N LYS A 603 -34.80 -20.87 -2.75
CA LYS A 603 -35.80 -21.34 -3.73
C LYS A 603 -35.28 -22.43 -4.67
N VAL A 604 -33.96 -22.51 -4.91
CA VAL A 604 -33.36 -23.59 -5.69
C VAL A 604 -33.24 -24.85 -4.83
N LEU A 605 -32.81 -24.71 -3.58
CA LEU A 605 -32.71 -25.84 -2.64
C LEU A 605 -34.07 -26.49 -2.36
N LYS A 606 -35.12 -25.69 -2.13
CA LYS A 606 -36.51 -26.18 -1.94
C LYS A 606 -37.16 -26.83 -3.18
N LYS A 607 -36.53 -26.76 -4.36
CA LYS A 607 -37.04 -27.41 -5.59
C LYS A 607 -36.26 -28.67 -5.95
N ASN A 608 -35.17 -28.92 -5.24
CA ASN A 608 -34.29 -30.08 -5.43
C ASN A 608 -34.46 -31.09 -4.28
N LYS A 609 -34.95 -30.65 -3.12
CA LYS A 609 -35.86 -31.46 -2.30
C LYS A 609 -37.20 -31.48 -3.01
#